data_AF-A0A2I6S6F0-F1
#
_entry.id   AF-A0A2I6S6F0-F1
#
_cell.length_a   1.000
_cell.length_b   1.000
_cell.length_c   1.000
_cell.angle_alpha   90.00
_cell.angle_beta   90.00
_cell.angle_gamma   90.00
#
_symmetry.space_group_name_H-M   'P 1'
#
loop_
_entity.id
_entity.type
_entity.pdbx_description
1 polymer ?
#
loop_
_entity_poly.entity_id
_entity_poly.type
_entity_poly.pdbx_seq_one_letter_code
_entity_poly.pdbx_strand_id
1 'polypeptide(L)'
;MFPFSRPRPDEPAGDAHRRKALRALIVALLALPIALTAFRFIEPIWVRIEPLEGIAFMLAATLLGATMAVAPLLAAAAALVAMWHGVESVAQPRSRVTPLFDRVLYAIGLVVWFAPALALAAMAGKAVVTGSITFRRPAREYLLAIDPIAFWQSVGFLLIVAVAAAYPAWHYWRRKLTRPKSG
;
A
#
# COMPACT_ATOMS: atom_id res chain seq x y z
N MET A 1 -12.09 -11.64 -6.95
CA MET A 1 -11.49 -11.72 -8.31
C MET A 1 -11.87 -10.44 -9.05
N PHE A 2 -10.95 -9.50 -9.22
CA PHE A 2 -11.25 -8.26 -9.96
C PHE A 2 -11.65 -8.62 -11.39
N PRO A 3 -12.76 -8.07 -11.94
CA PRO A 3 -13.14 -8.32 -13.33
C PRO A 3 -12.23 -7.49 -14.23
N PHE A 4 -11.00 -7.96 -14.42
CA PHE A 4 -10.10 -7.42 -15.43
C PHE A 4 -10.62 -7.88 -16.78
N SER A 5 -11.27 -6.98 -17.52
CA SER A 5 -11.68 -7.28 -18.90
C SER A 5 -10.47 -7.74 -19.71
N ARG A 6 -10.68 -8.73 -20.57
CA ARG A 6 -9.72 -9.11 -21.59
C ARG A 6 -9.39 -7.87 -22.46
N PRO A 7 -8.17 -7.77 -22.99
CA PRO A 7 -7.84 -6.75 -23.99
C PRO A 7 -8.83 -6.81 -25.15
N ARG A 8 -9.16 -5.66 -25.74
CA ARG A 8 -9.94 -5.64 -26.98
C ARG A 8 -9.03 -6.07 -28.15
N PRO A 9 -9.58 -6.61 -29.26
CA PRO A 9 -8.80 -7.23 -30.33
C PRO A 9 -7.69 -6.35 -30.93
N ASP A 10 -7.80 -5.02 -30.89
CA ASP A 10 -6.83 -4.08 -31.50
C ASP A 10 -6.33 -3.01 -30.51
N GLU A 11 -6.43 -3.28 -29.21
CA GLU A 11 -6.07 -2.28 -28.21
C GLU A 11 -4.58 -2.32 -27.85
N PRO A 12 -3.89 -1.17 -27.84
CA PRO A 12 -2.53 -1.08 -27.32
C PRO A 12 -2.46 -1.59 -25.88
N ALA A 13 -1.45 -2.40 -25.57
CA ALA A 13 -1.34 -3.03 -24.25
C ALA A 13 -1.39 -2.01 -23.09
N GLY A 14 -0.81 -0.81 -23.27
CA GLY A 14 -0.85 0.25 -22.27
C GLY A 14 -2.27 0.78 -21.99
N ASP A 15 -3.16 0.82 -22.97
CA ASP A 15 -4.54 1.27 -22.79
C ASP A 15 -5.35 0.24 -21.98
N ALA A 16 -5.10 -1.05 -22.22
CA ALA A 16 -5.71 -2.12 -21.43
C ALA A 16 -5.27 -2.02 -19.96
N HIS A 17 -3.98 -1.74 -19.71
CA HIS A 17 -3.45 -1.47 -18.37
C HIS A 17 -4.09 -0.22 -17.75
N ARG A 18 -4.25 0.88 -18.49
CA ARG A 18 -4.94 2.10 -18.03
C ARG A 18 -6.36 1.83 -17.56
N ARG A 19 -7.13 1.02 -18.29
CA ARG A 19 -8.49 0.66 -17.88
C ARG A 19 -8.54 -0.21 -16.63
N LYS A 20 -7.62 -1.19 -16.53
CA LYS A 20 -7.50 -2.01 -15.31
C LYS A 20 -7.14 -1.14 -14.11
N ALA A 21 -6.22 -0.20 -14.30
CA ALA A 21 -5.83 0.78 -13.28
C ALA A 21 -7.02 1.64 -12.83
N LEU A 22 -7.81 2.17 -13.77
CA LEU A 22 -8.98 2.98 -13.46
C LEU A 22 -10.04 2.20 -12.67
N ARG A 23 -10.34 0.96 -13.07
CA ARG A 23 -11.31 0.12 -12.34
C ARG A 23 -10.85 -0.18 -10.92
N ALA A 24 -9.58 -0.53 -10.76
CA ALA A 24 -9.01 -0.76 -9.44
C ALA A 24 -9.02 0.52 -8.60
N LEU A 25 -8.75 1.68 -9.21
CA LEU A 25 -8.85 2.97 -8.54
C LEU A 25 -10.28 3.27 -8.07
N ILE A 26 -11.29 3.01 -8.91
CA ILE A 26 -12.70 3.17 -8.51
C ILE A 26 -13.03 2.28 -7.30
N VAL A 27 -12.61 1.01 -7.32
CA VAL A 27 -12.80 0.11 -6.17
C VAL A 27 -12.11 0.66 -4.93
N ALA A 28 -10.88 1.16 -5.04
CA ALA A 28 -10.17 1.78 -3.92
C ALA A 28 -10.89 3.02 -3.38
N LEU A 29 -11.37 3.89 -4.27
CA LEU A 29 -12.08 5.12 -3.93
C LEU A 29 -13.45 4.87 -3.31
N LEU A 30 -14.07 3.70 -3.55
CA LEU A 30 -15.32 3.30 -2.89
C LEU A 30 -15.06 2.55 -1.58
N ALA A 31 -14.07 1.65 -1.55
CA ALA A 31 -13.77 0.84 -0.37
C ALA A 31 -13.15 1.68 0.76
N LEU A 32 -12.32 2.68 0.43
CA LEU A 32 -11.68 3.56 1.42
C LEU A 32 -12.68 4.36 2.27
N PRO A 33 -13.65 5.10 1.71
CA PRO A 33 -14.62 5.83 2.52
C PRO A 33 -15.52 4.88 3.32
N ILE A 34 -15.86 3.70 2.79
CA ILE A 34 -16.60 2.68 3.55
C ILE A 34 -15.79 2.25 4.79
N ALA A 35 -14.50 1.95 4.60
CA ALA A 35 -13.61 1.60 5.71
C ALA A 35 -13.53 2.75 6.73
N LEU A 36 -13.22 3.97 6.28
CA LEU A 36 -13.11 5.14 7.15
C LEU A 36 -14.40 5.41 7.94
N THR A 37 -15.55 5.29 7.28
CA THR A 37 -16.85 5.49 7.92
C THR A 37 -17.14 4.39 8.94
N ALA A 38 -16.87 3.13 8.61
CA ALA A 38 -17.05 2.00 9.54
C ALA A 38 -16.18 2.16 10.79
N PHE A 39 -14.91 2.56 10.64
CA PHE A 39 -14.02 2.82 11.79
C PHE A 39 -14.44 4.06 12.59
N ARG A 40 -14.87 5.14 11.90
CA ARG A 40 -15.28 6.39 12.56
C ARG A 40 -16.55 6.23 13.40
N PHE A 41 -17.50 5.43 12.92
CA PHE A 41 -18.81 5.26 13.56
C PHE A 41 -18.95 3.91 14.27
N ILE A 42 -17.85 3.21 14.54
CA ILE A 42 -17.89 1.89 15.18
C ILE A 42 -18.68 1.91 16.49
N GLU A 43 -18.40 2.88 17.37
CA GLU A 43 -19.04 3.01 18.68
C GLU A 43 -20.55 3.34 18.54
N PRO A 44 -20.95 4.38 17.77
CA PRO A 44 -22.37 4.63 17.49
C PRO A 44 -23.13 3.46 16.85
N ILE A 45 -22.47 2.69 15.98
CA ILE A 45 -23.07 1.51 15.34
C ILE A 45 -23.21 0.39 16.37
N TRP A 46 -22.17 0.16 17.18
CA TRP A 46 -22.14 -0.91 18.18
C TRP A 46 -23.26 -0.74 19.22
N VAL A 47 -23.48 0.48 19.71
CA VAL A 47 -24.58 0.79 20.67
C VAL A 47 -25.96 0.41 20.12
N ARG A 48 -26.14 0.39 18.80
CA ARG A 48 -27.40 -0.05 18.16
C ARG A 48 -27.47 -1.56 17.91
N ILE A 49 -26.32 -2.22 17.82
CA ILE A 49 -26.21 -3.66 17.57
C ILE A 49 -26.30 -4.45 18.89
N GLU A 50 -25.60 -3.99 19.93
CA GLU A 50 -25.55 -4.62 21.25
C GLU A 50 -26.92 -5.02 21.84
N PRO A 51 -27.99 -4.19 21.76
CA PRO A 51 -29.30 -4.56 22.30
C PRO A 51 -30.11 -5.50 21.39
N LEU A 52 -29.64 -5.84 20.19
CA LEU A 52 -30.29 -6.84 19.36
C LEU A 52 -30.12 -8.23 19.99
N GLU A 53 -31.10 -9.10 19.82
CA GLU A 53 -31.04 -10.48 20.33
C GLU A 53 -31.00 -11.51 19.20
N GLY A 54 -30.43 -12.67 19.48
CA GLY A 54 -30.43 -13.84 18.61
C GLY A 54 -29.81 -13.60 17.22
N ILE A 55 -30.55 -13.97 16.17
CA ILE A 55 -30.04 -13.95 14.78
C ILE A 55 -29.74 -12.53 14.30
N ALA A 56 -30.54 -11.53 14.70
CA ALA A 56 -30.35 -10.15 14.29
C ALA A 56 -29.00 -9.58 14.78
N PHE A 57 -28.66 -9.86 16.05
CA PHE A 57 -27.35 -9.54 16.61
C PHE A 57 -26.22 -10.22 15.86
N MET A 58 -26.31 -11.54 15.66
CA MET A 58 -25.27 -12.30 14.98
C MET A 58 -24.99 -11.76 13.57
N LEU A 59 -26.04 -11.48 12.80
CA LEU A 59 -25.89 -10.95 11.44
C LEU A 59 -25.29 -9.53 11.45
N ALA A 60 -25.78 -8.65 12.32
CA ALA A 60 -25.31 -7.27 12.39
C ALA A 60 -23.84 -7.18 12.85
N ALA A 61 -23.47 -7.91 13.91
CA ALA A 61 -22.10 -7.99 14.40
C ALA A 61 -21.16 -8.60 13.36
N THR A 62 -21.58 -9.67 12.69
CA THR A 62 -20.80 -10.32 11.62
C THR A 62 -20.59 -9.37 10.44
N LEU A 63 -21.64 -8.65 10.01
CA LEU A 63 -21.55 -7.72 8.90
C LEU A 63 -20.66 -6.53 9.22
N LEU A 64 -20.74 -5.98 10.44
CA LEU A 64 -19.84 -4.93 10.91
C LEU A 64 -18.39 -5.42 10.92
N GLY A 65 -18.12 -6.56 11.56
CA GLY A 65 -16.79 -7.16 11.63
C GLY A 65 -16.22 -7.47 10.24
N ALA A 66 -17.02 -8.06 9.36
CA ALA A 66 -16.63 -8.35 7.98
C ALA A 66 -16.33 -7.07 7.20
N THR A 67 -17.14 -6.02 7.35
CA THR A 67 -16.90 -4.72 6.72
C THR A 67 -15.58 -4.11 7.19
N MET A 68 -15.35 -4.10 8.49
CA MET A 68 -14.13 -3.57 9.10
C MET A 68 -12.86 -4.35 8.73
N ALA A 69 -12.97 -5.66 8.51
CA ALA A 69 -11.85 -6.49 8.07
C ALA A 69 -11.60 -6.36 6.56
N VAL A 70 -12.64 -6.46 5.74
CA VAL A 70 -12.53 -6.58 4.28
C VAL A 70 -12.33 -5.23 3.60
N ALA A 71 -13.07 -4.19 4.00
CA ALA A 71 -13.02 -2.88 3.34
C ALA A 71 -11.60 -2.26 3.30
N PRO A 72 -10.82 -2.20 4.41
CA PRO A 72 -9.47 -1.64 4.35
C PRO A 72 -8.51 -2.49 3.51
N LEU A 73 -8.62 -3.83 3.60
CA LEU A 73 -7.82 -4.75 2.78
C LEU A 73 -8.12 -4.57 1.29
N LEU A 74 -9.41 -4.47 0.94
CA LEU A 74 -9.86 -4.26 -0.43
C LEU A 74 -9.38 -2.89 -0.94
N ALA A 75 -9.50 -1.84 -0.14
CA ALA A 75 -9.02 -0.51 -0.49
C ALA A 75 -7.50 -0.50 -0.77
N ALA A 76 -6.71 -1.08 0.13
CA ALA A 76 -5.25 -1.16 -0.01
C ALA A 76 -4.84 -2.00 -1.23
N ALA A 77 -5.41 -3.19 -1.40
CA ALA A 77 -5.11 -4.07 -2.52
C ALA A 77 -5.52 -3.43 -3.85
N ALA A 78 -6.71 -2.81 -3.92
CA ALA A 78 -7.17 -2.11 -5.12
C ALA A 78 -6.28 -0.91 -5.47
N ALA A 79 -5.83 -0.14 -4.46
CA ALA A 79 -4.92 0.98 -4.68
C ALA A 79 -3.55 0.51 -5.22
N LEU A 80 -2.99 -0.57 -4.67
CA LEU A 80 -1.74 -1.17 -5.16
C LEU A 80 -1.88 -1.69 -6.60
N VAL A 81 -2.98 -2.39 -6.90
CA VAL A 81 -3.29 -2.87 -8.26
C VAL A 81 -3.47 -1.69 -9.22
N ALA A 82 -4.15 -0.64 -8.79
CA ALA A 82 -4.34 0.58 -9.58
C ALA A 82 -3.00 1.22 -9.92
N MET A 83 -2.11 1.33 -8.92
CA MET A 83 -0.77 1.87 -9.12
C MET A 83 0.08 0.98 -10.03
N TRP A 84 0.05 -0.34 -9.83
CA TRP A 84 0.78 -1.31 -10.65
C TRP A 84 0.40 -1.20 -12.11
N HIS A 85 -0.89 -1.32 -12.42
CA HIS A 85 -1.36 -1.19 -13.80
C HIS A 85 -1.17 0.22 -14.35
N GLY A 86 -1.23 1.25 -13.48
CA GLY A 86 -0.92 2.62 -13.85
C GLY A 86 0.51 2.76 -14.36
N VAL A 87 1.50 2.39 -13.56
CA VAL A 87 2.92 2.46 -13.94
C VAL A 87 3.20 1.62 -15.19
N GLU A 88 2.65 0.41 -15.27
CA GLU A 88 2.88 -0.47 -16.40
C GLU A 88 2.26 0.06 -17.70
N SER A 89 1.16 0.80 -17.61
CA SER A 89 0.55 1.45 -18.78
C SER A 89 1.49 2.45 -19.46
N VAL A 90 2.31 3.16 -18.67
CA VAL A 90 3.24 4.18 -19.17
C VAL A 90 4.43 3.54 -19.88
N ALA A 91 4.83 2.34 -19.44
CA ALA A 91 5.97 1.61 -20.01
C ALA A 91 5.63 0.86 -21.31
N GLN A 92 4.38 0.93 -21.77
CA GLN A 92 3.86 0.21 -22.93
C GLN A 92 3.27 1.17 -23.97
N PRO A 93 3.14 0.76 -25.24
CA PRO A 93 2.48 1.57 -26.28
C PRO A 93 1.03 1.91 -25.90
N ARG A 94 0.63 3.16 -26.18
CA ARG A 94 -0.69 3.73 -25.86
C ARG A 94 -1.19 4.58 -27.02
N SER A 95 -2.52 4.65 -27.18
CA SER A 95 -3.16 5.54 -28.14
C SER A 95 -3.00 7.04 -27.80
N ARG A 96 -2.87 7.37 -26.50
CA ARG A 96 -2.72 8.76 -26.04
C ARG A 96 -1.58 8.89 -25.04
N VAL A 97 -0.66 9.81 -25.34
CA VAL A 97 0.47 10.16 -24.45
C VAL A 97 0.06 11.28 -23.48
N THR A 98 0.35 11.10 -22.19
CA THR A 98 -0.02 12.06 -21.14
C THR A 98 1.18 12.41 -20.26
N PRO A 99 2.14 13.23 -20.75
CA PRO A 99 3.49 13.31 -20.17
C PRO A 99 3.53 13.82 -18.72
N LEU A 100 2.68 14.79 -18.37
CA LEU A 100 2.61 15.30 -16.98
C LEU A 100 2.04 14.24 -16.03
N PHE A 101 0.93 13.62 -16.40
CA PHE A 101 0.31 12.57 -15.60
C PHE A 101 1.24 11.37 -15.44
N ASP A 102 1.97 11.01 -16.49
CA ASP A 102 2.92 9.90 -16.47
C ASP A 102 4.06 10.15 -15.49
N ARG A 103 4.57 11.40 -15.40
CA ARG A 103 5.58 11.79 -14.40
C ARG A 103 5.04 11.68 -12.98
N VAL A 104 3.82 12.16 -12.73
CA VAL A 104 3.16 12.05 -11.42
C VAL A 104 2.99 10.57 -11.05
N LEU A 105 2.54 9.75 -11.99
CA LEU A 105 2.32 8.32 -11.74
C LEU A 105 3.63 7.58 -11.43
N TYR A 106 4.72 7.92 -12.12
CA TYR A 106 6.05 7.38 -11.82
C TYR A 106 6.56 7.85 -10.46
N ALA A 107 6.39 9.13 -10.14
CA ALA A 107 6.80 9.66 -8.84
C ALA A 107 6.06 8.97 -7.68
N ILE A 108 4.72 8.86 -7.78
CA ILE A 108 3.92 8.16 -6.77
C ILE A 108 4.29 6.67 -6.72
N GLY A 109 4.41 6.02 -7.88
CA GLY A 109 4.79 4.61 -7.95
C GLY A 109 6.15 4.34 -7.30
N LEU A 110 7.13 5.22 -7.49
CA LEU A 110 8.45 5.10 -6.88
C LEU A 110 8.34 5.20 -5.36
N VAL A 111 7.59 6.18 -4.85
CA VAL A 111 7.33 6.32 -3.42
C VAL A 111 6.64 5.08 -2.86
N VAL A 112 5.59 4.57 -3.53
CA VAL A 112 4.83 3.40 -3.05
C VAL A 112 5.69 2.13 -2.99
N TRP A 113 6.54 1.88 -3.99
CA TRP A 113 7.39 0.68 -4.01
C TRP A 113 8.53 0.75 -3.01
N PHE A 114 9.08 1.94 -2.78
CA PHE A 114 10.16 2.14 -1.80
C PHE A 114 9.65 2.46 -0.39
N ALA A 115 8.34 2.65 -0.19
CA ALA A 115 7.75 3.01 1.11
C ALA A 115 8.16 2.06 2.25
N PRO A 116 8.19 0.72 2.09
CA PRO A 116 8.64 -0.17 3.16
C PRO A 116 10.10 0.07 3.56
N ALA A 117 10.99 0.25 2.58
CA ALA A 117 12.41 0.53 2.82
C ALA A 117 12.61 1.91 3.46
N LEU A 118 11.89 2.92 2.98
CA LEU A 118 11.92 4.28 3.55
C LEU A 118 11.40 4.30 4.99
N ALA A 119 10.34 3.56 5.29
CA ALA A 119 9.81 3.46 6.66
C ALA A 119 10.83 2.83 7.61
N LEU A 120 11.50 1.76 7.20
CA LEU A 120 12.55 1.11 8.01
C LEU A 120 13.77 2.01 8.19
N ALA A 121 14.20 2.70 7.14
CA ALA A 121 15.29 3.67 7.21
C ALA A 121 14.92 4.87 8.12
N ALA A 122 13.68 5.36 8.04
CA ALA A 122 13.19 6.42 8.90
C ALA A 122 13.11 5.97 10.37
N MET A 123 12.70 4.74 10.65
CA MET A 123 12.72 4.17 12.00
C MET A 123 14.16 4.08 12.55
N ALA A 124 15.11 3.65 11.73
CA ALA A 124 16.53 3.61 12.10
C ALA A 124 17.08 5.01 12.37
N GLY A 125 16.80 5.98 11.50
CA GLY A 125 17.19 7.38 11.68
C GLY A 125 16.57 8.00 12.94
N LYS A 126 15.28 7.76 13.18
CA LYS A 126 14.60 8.19 14.41
C LYS A 126 15.29 7.60 15.64
N ALA A 127 15.62 6.31 15.63
CA ALA A 127 16.29 5.66 16.75
C ALA A 127 17.65 6.28 17.08
N VAL A 128 18.45 6.62 16.06
CA VAL A 128 19.74 7.31 16.24
C VAL A 128 19.55 8.70 16.85
N VAL A 129 18.55 9.45 16.40
CA VAL A 129 18.26 10.79 16.93
C VAL A 129 17.74 10.74 18.36
N THR A 130 16.87 9.77 18.70
CA THR A 130 16.29 9.66 20.05
C THR A 130 17.16 8.88 21.03
N GLY A 131 18.16 8.13 20.54
CA GLY A 131 18.96 7.22 21.37
C GLY A 131 18.19 6.02 21.89
N SER A 132 17.01 5.72 21.34
CA SER A 132 16.14 4.62 21.78
C SER A 132 15.46 3.90 20.61
N ILE A 133 15.33 2.59 20.71
CA ILE A 133 14.59 1.76 19.75
C ILE A 133 13.70 0.76 20.49
N THR A 134 12.42 0.74 20.14
CA THR A 134 11.42 -0.12 20.78
C THR A 134 10.85 -1.12 19.78
N PHE A 135 10.93 -2.41 20.12
CA PHE A 135 10.25 -3.48 19.41
C PHE A 135 8.99 -3.87 20.18
N ARG A 136 7.86 -4.02 19.47
CA ARG A 136 6.58 -4.39 20.10
C ARG A 136 6.49 -5.87 20.48
N ARG A 137 7.20 -6.76 19.79
CA ARG A 137 7.12 -8.22 20.01
C ARG A 137 8.46 -8.93 19.73
N PRO A 138 9.10 -9.53 20.76
CA PRO A 138 8.85 -9.32 22.18
C PRO A 138 9.01 -7.84 22.55
N ALA A 139 8.25 -7.35 23.54
CA ALA A 139 8.36 -5.97 24.00
C ALA A 139 9.76 -5.74 24.58
N ARG A 140 10.62 -5.04 23.84
CA ARG A 140 11.98 -4.73 24.25
C ARG A 140 12.35 -3.32 23.80
N GLU A 141 13.00 -2.60 24.68
CA GLU A 141 13.56 -1.29 24.41
C GLU A 141 15.07 -1.35 24.58
N TYR A 142 15.80 -0.91 23.57
CA TYR A 142 17.25 -0.79 23.62
C TYR A 142 17.61 0.69 23.64
N LEU A 143 18.38 1.09 24.64
CA LEU A 143 18.82 2.46 24.85
C LEU A 143 20.31 2.56 24.55
N LEU A 144 20.71 3.54 23.75
CA LEU A 144 22.12 3.77 23.41
C LEU A 144 22.99 4.00 24.65
N ALA A 145 22.43 4.63 25.69
CA ALA A 145 23.15 4.95 26.92
C ALA A 145 23.44 3.74 27.82
N ILE A 146 22.63 2.68 27.74
CA ILE A 146 22.68 1.54 28.67
C ILE A 146 23.16 0.27 27.97
N ASP A 147 22.70 0.03 26.74
CA ASP A 147 23.03 -1.16 25.95
C ASP A 147 23.39 -0.76 24.51
N PRO A 148 24.57 -0.16 24.29
CA PRO A 148 24.96 0.38 22.99
C PRO A 148 25.10 -0.71 21.93
N ILE A 149 25.51 -1.93 22.31
CA ILE A 149 25.70 -3.03 21.37
C ILE A 149 24.36 -3.48 20.80
N ALA A 150 23.38 -3.80 21.66
CA ALA A 150 22.07 -4.23 21.20
C ALA A 150 21.33 -3.12 20.45
N PHE A 151 21.52 -1.85 20.84
CA PHE A 151 21.01 -0.70 20.11
C PHE A 151 21.54 -0.66 18.67
N TRP A 152 22.87 -0.69 18.47
CA TRP A 152 23.45 -0.63 17.12
C TRP A 152 23.15 -1.88 16.29
N GLN A 153 23.06 -3.06 16.90
CA GLN A 153 22.59 -4.27 16.22
C GLN A 153 21.16 -4.11 15.70
N SER A 154 20.28 -3.50 16.50
CA SER A 154 18.89 -3.25 16.12
C SER A 154 18.78 -2.24 14.97
N VAL A 155 19.57 -1.15 15.02
CA VAL A 155 19.67 -0.17 13.93
C VAL A 155 20.20 -0.85 12.65
N GLY A 156 21.29 -1.61 12.78
CA GLY A 156 21.87 -2.37 11.66
C GLY A 156 20.88 -3.35 11.04
N PHE A 157 20.11 -4.08 11.87
CA PHE A 157 19.05 -4.97 11.40
C PHE A 157 17.99 -4.22 10.59
N LEU A 158 17.47 -3.09 11.08
CA LEU A 158 16.50 -2.28 10.33
C LEU A 158 17.05 -1.85 8.97
N LEU A 159 18.32 -1.45 8.89
CA LEU A 159 18.96 -1.06 7.63
C LEU A 159 19.14 -2.24 6.67
N ILE A 160 19.53 -3.41 7.17
CA ILE A 160 19.63 -4.64 6.36
C ILE A 160 18.26 -4.99 5.77
N VAL A 161 17.20 -4.97 6.58
CA VAL A 161 15.84 -5.25 6.10
C VAL A 161 15.36 -4.16 5.14
N ALA A 162 15.73 -2.90 5.37
CA ALA A 162 15.42 -1.80 4.43
C ALA A 162 16.04 -2.04 3.06
N VAL A 163 17.32 -2.44 3.00
CA VAL A 163 18.01 -2.79 1.75
C VAL A 163 17.37 -4.01 1.10
N ALA A 164 17.06 -5.06 1.87
CA ALA A 164 16.39 -6.25 1.37
C ALA A 164 15.01 -5.94 0.77
N ALA A 165 14.25 -5.01 1.37
CA ALA A 165 12.97 -4.54 0.84
C ALA A 165 13.13 -3.63 -0.40
N ALA A 166 14.18 -2.82 -0.44
CA ALA A 166 14.48 -1.94 -1.57
C ALA A 166 14.95 -2.70 -2.83
N TYR A 167 15.62 -3.84 -2.66
CA TYR A 167 16.18 -4.63 -3.74
C TYR A 167 15.17 -5.05 -4.83
N PRO A 168 14.02 -5.69 -4.51
CA PRO A 168 13.02 -6.03 -5.53
C PRO A 168 12.38 -4.78 -6.17
N ALA A 169 12.18 -3.71 -5.40
CA ALA A 169 11.68 -2.45 -5.92
C ALA A 169 12.65 -1.87 -6.97
N TRP A 170 13.94 -1.86 -6.68
CA TRP A 170 14.97 -1.44 -7.62
C TRP A 170 14.98 -2.29 -8.89
N HIS A 171 14.90 -3.62 -8.77
CA HIS A 171 14.85 -4.51 -9.94
C HIS A 171 13.64 -4.28 -10.83
N TYR A 172 12.50 -3.93 -10.24
CA TYR A 172 11.29 -3.56 -10.97
C TYR A 172 11.43 -2.22 -11.71
N TRP A 173 12.05 -1.22 -11.06
CA TRP A 173 12.16 0.15 -11.58
C TRP A 173 13.33 0.36 -12.55
N ARG A 174 14.47 -0.33 -12.37
CA ARG A 174 15.68 -0.12 -13.18
C ARG A 174 15.43 -0.15 -14.69
N ARG A 175 14.58 -1.08 -15.16
CA ARG A 175 14.25 -1.25 -16.58
C ARG A 175 13.34 -0.15 -17.12
N LYS A 176 12.52 0.46 -16.25
CA LYS A 176 11.58 1.53 -16.62
C LYS A 176 12.26 2.90 -16.66
N LEU A 177 13.27 3.10 -15.81
CA LEU A 177 14.04 4.34 -15.74
C LEU A 177 15.12 4.45 -16.82
N THR A 178 15.66 3.31 -17.28
CA THR A 178 16.76 3.27 -18.26
C THR A 178 16.30 3.07 -19.71
N ARG A 179 15.03 2.73 -19.94
CA ARG A 179 14.52 2.58 -21.30
C ARG A 179 14.53 3.93 -22.02
N PRO A 180 15.11 4.02 -23.24
CA PRO A 180 14.96 5.21 -24.05
C PRO A 180 13.47 5.41 -24.34
N LYS A 181 12.97 6.63 -24.09
CA LYS A 181 11.62 7.01 -24.48
C LYS A 181 11.60 7.10 -26.01
N SER A 182 11.25 6.00 -26.68
CA SER A 182 10.90 6.06 -28.09
C SER A 182 9.63 6.92 -28.19
N GLY A 183 9.83 8.17 -28.60
CA GLY A 183 8.75 9.08 -28.98
C GLY A 183 8.05 8.61 -30.24
#